data_AF-A0A353XQT6-F1
#
_entry.id   AF-A0A353XQT6-F1
#
_cell.length_a   1.000
_cell.length_b   1.000
_cell.length_c   1.000
_cell.angle_alpha   90.00
_cell.angle_beta   90.00
_cell.angle_gamma   90.00
#
_symmetry.space_group_name_H-M   'P 1'
#
loop_
_entity.id
_entity.type
_entity.pdbx_description
1 polymer ?
#
loop_
_entity_poly.entity_id
_entity_poly.type
_entity_poly.pdbx_seq_one_letter_code
_entity_poly.pdbx_strand_id
1 'polypeptide(L)'
;MTNLRPLVQTRQQSPSKIKFLALSITAACCTSMLTISSASAATNDLTEVPADSSAQPLSVNDFIKCTDLKVPSARLACYDKATVGEELPLGREKIPLDLAGTVKATFSELRPTAVFAGETQVADDTETESSPGVPTEADNEKLAKVGITVDDLSAYTPLSLAYDLDKNNELGTWTVRPHKPIYLMPAYIQYNANRNPDTPTQHPDSNDLEDYKAKYDDNVELKAQISLKTKILEDVFDTNADVWFGYTQQMHWQVYNEDNSRPFRATDYMPEFFITQPVTANLPFNGRLRMWGAGAIHHSNGQSDPWSRSWNRIYLMGGAEWGKLSLLPKIWTHVKDSGDDSDNPDITDYYGHGELQALYDFGKGETLSATGRFNFDTEKGAIELDYTLPLTRDVHGFIQLFHGYGESIIDYNKETTAVGIGLSLNDWKGL
;
A
#
# COMPACT_ATOMS: atom_id res chain seq x y z
N MET A 1 74.68 20.18 -24.07
CA MET A 1 73.60 19.21 -23.79
C MET A 1 73.57 19.05 -22.29
N THR A 2 72.62 19.74 -21.65
CA THR A 2 72.72 20.13 -20.25
C THR A 2 71.50 19.59 -19.52
N ASN A 3 71.75 18.78 -18.48
CA ASN A 3 70.75 18.08 -17.69
C ASN A 3 69.75 19.04 -17.01
N LEU A 4 68.47 18.75 -17.13
CA LEU A 4 67.39 19.37 -16.37
C LEU A 4 66.66 18.29 -15.54
N ARG A 5 66.63 18.48 -14.22
CA ARG A 5 65.82 17.74 -13.25
C ARG A 5 64.37 18.23 -13.31
N PRO A 6 63.35 17.38 -13.02
CA PRO A 6 62.07 17.85 -12.52
C PRO A 6 62.02 17.79 -10.98
N LEU A 7 61.55 18.89 -10.40
CA LEU A 7 61.24 19.07 -8.98
C LEU A 7 59.85 18.53 -8.67
N VAL A 8 59.76 17.75 -7.60
CA VAL A 8 58.55 17.32 -6.92
C VAL A 8 57.93 18.53 -6.21
N GLN A 9 56.64 18.79 -6.46
CA GLN A 9 55.86 19.78 -5.72
C GLN A 9 54.71 19.08 -4.99
N THR A 10 54.95 18.78 -3.71
CA THR A 10 53.96 18.37 -2.73
C THR A 10 53.04 19.54 -2.39
N ARG A 11 51.73 19.37 -2.60
CA ARG A 11 50.70 20.34 -2.17
C ARG A 11 49.96 19.74 -0.97
N GLN A 12 50.36 20.16 0.23
CA GLN A 12 49.58 19.97 1.45
C GLN A 12 48.28 20.80 1.35
N GLN A 13 47.13 20.14 1.44
CA GLN A 13 45.84 20.79 1.69
C GLN A 13 45.60 20.86 3.20
N SER A 14 45.20 22.05 3.65
CA SER A 14 44.82 22.37 5.03
C SER A 14 43.45 21.77 5.37
N PRO A 15 43.22 21.28 6.61
CA PRO A 15 41.89 20.84 7.02
C PRO A 15 40.99 22.05 7.30
N SER A 16 39.80 22.06 6.69
CA SER A 16 38.74 23.02 6.99
C SER A 16 38.07 22.65 8.32
N LYS A 17 38.01 23.63 9.22
CA LYS A 17 37.31 23.52 10.51
C LYS A 17 35.80 23.60 10.26
N ILE A 18 35.10 22.47 10.40
CA ILE A 18 33.64 22.45 10.49
C ILE A 18 33.26 22.71 11.95
N LYS A 19 32.58 23.83 12.20
CA LYS A 19 32.01 24.17 13.51
C LYS A 19 30.70 23.39 13.69
N PHE A 20 30.69 22.44 14.62
CA PHE A 20 29.48 21.83 15.16
C PHE A 20 28.76 22.86 16.05
N LEU A 21 27.51 23.18 15.73
CA LEU A 21 26.62 23.92 16.60
C LEU A 21 25.93 22.91 17.53
N ALA A 22 26.47 22.76 18.74
CA ALA A 22 25.84 22.00 19.81
C ALA A 22 24.76 22.88 20.46
N LEU A 23 23.49 22.50 20.32
CA LEU A 23 22.38 23.12 21.05
C LEU A 23 22.17 22.33 22.35
N SER A 24 22.78 22.80 23.44
CA SER A 24 22.52 22.28 24.78
C SER A 24 21.22 22.89 25.31
N ILE A 25 20.20 22.07 25.52
CA ILE A 25 19.00 22.46 26.27
C ILE A 25 19.25 22.09 27.74
N THR A 26 19.61 23.10 28.53
CA THR A 26 19.63 23.03 29.99
C THR A 26 18.20 23.06 30.52
N ALA A 27 17.76 21.96 31.15
CA ALA A 27 16.54 21.91 31.93
C ALA A 27 16.73 22.68 33.25
N ALA A 28 16.15 23.87 33.34
CA ALA A 28 15.99 24.61 34.58
C ALA A 28 14.67 24.19 35.24
N CYS A 29 14.79 23.52 36.38
CA CYS A 29 13.69 23.13 37.25
C CYS A 29 13.17 24.36 38.00
N CYS A 30 11.93 24.78 37.74
CA CYS A 30 11.22 25.76 38.57
C CYS A 30 9.79 25.25 38.82
N THR A 31 9.62 24.58 39.95
CA THR A 31 8.33 24.26 40.56
C THR A 31 7.65 25.54 41.04
N SER A 32 6.56 25.94 40.38
CA SER A 32 5.61 26.91 40.94
C SER A 32 4.36 26.15 41.36
N MET A 33 4.17 26.00 42.66
CA MET A 33 2.93 25.54 43.27
C MET A 33 1.81 26.53 42.92
N LEU A 34 0.81 26.08 42.17
CA LEU A 34 -0.45 26.79 42.04
C LEU A 34 -1.34 26.39 43.21
N THR A 35 -1.39 27.27 44.20
CA THR A 35 -2.37 27.28 45.29
C THR A 35 -3.77 27.48 44.71
N ILE A 36 -4.68 26.57 45.05
CA ILE A 36 -6.11 26.70 44.78
C ILE A 36 -6.64 27.85 45.65
N SER A 37 -7.00 28.97 45.04
CA SER A 37 -7.77 30.02 45.69
C SER A 37 -9.20 29.96 45.17
N SER A 38 -10.13 29.56 46.03
CA SER A 38 -11.57 29.63 45.78
C SER A 38 -12.02 31.09 45.81
N ALA A 39 -12.18 31.68 44.62
CA ALA A 39 -12.86 32.96 44.46
C ALA A 39 -14.36 32.73 44.29
N SER A 40 -15.12 33.12 45.31
CA SER A 40 -16.56 33.35 45.24
C SER A 40 -16.83 34.50 44.28
N ALA A 41 -17.58 34.24 43.20
CA ALA A 41 -18.10 35.29 42.34
C ALA A 41 -19.46 35.75 42.87
N ALA A 42 -19.51 37.02 43.26
CA ALA A 42 -20.70 37.75 43.62
C ALA A 42 -21.63 37.96 42.41
N THR A 43 -22.92 38.03 42.69
CA THR A 43 -24.01 38.36 41.77
C THR A 43 -24.05 39.86 41.44
N ASN A 44 -24.57 40.17 40.24
CA ASN A 44 -24.73 41.46 39.55
C ASN A 44 -23.49 41.86 38.73
N ASP A 45 -23.57 42.25 37.46
CA ASP A 45 -24.57 43.13 36.83
C ASP A 45 -24.73 42.80 35.33
N LEU A 46 -25.93 43.04 34.78
CA LEU A 46 -26.27 42.85 33.36
C LEU A 46 -25.66 44.01 32.54
N THR A 47 -24.58 43.73 31.81
CA THR A 47 -24.14 44.58 30.70
C THR A 47 -24.26 43.80 29.40
N GLU A 48 -25.21 44.23 28.56
CA GLU A 48 -25.39 43.78 27.18
C GLU A 48 -24.06 43.89 26.41
N VAL A 49 -23.56 42.75 25.95
CA VAL A 49 -22.57 42.70 24.87
C VAL A 49 -23.35 42.85 23.55
N PRO A 50 -22.94 43.75 22.63
CA PRO A 50 -23.60 43.85 21.34
C PRO A 50 -23.38 42.52 20.60
N ALA A 51 -24.46 41.89 20.18
CA ALA A 51 -24.41 40.72 19.32
C ALA A 51 -23.72 41.09 18.00
N ASP A 52 -22.49 40.63 17.82
CA ASP A 52 -21.84 40.65 16.51
C ASP A 52 -22.59 39.66 15.62
N SER A 53 -23.40 40.19 14.71
CA SER A 53 -24.39 39.45 13.93
C SER A 53 -23.79 38.78 12.68
N SER A 54 -22.56 38.26 12.76
CA SER A 54 -21.91 37.54 11.66
C SER A 54 -21.77 36.04 11.90
N ALA A 55 -22.31 35.49 12.98
CA ALA A 55 -22.40 34.04 13.15
C ALA A 55 -23.45 33.47 12.19
N GLN A 56 -22.98 32.87 11.08
CA GLN A 56 -23.80 31.99 10.25
C GLN A 56 -24.46 30.94 11.16
N PRO A 57 -25.73 30.56 10.95
CA PRO A 57 -26.38 29.57 11.80
C PRO A 57 -25.58 28.25 11.70
N LEU A 58 -24.98 27.85 12.81
CA LEU A 58 -24.33 26.55 12.98
C LEU A 58 -25.31 25.47 12.54
N SER A 59 -25.00 24.77 11.45
CA SER A 59 -25.87 23.72 10.96
C SER A 59 -25.78 22.54 11.92
N VAL A 60 -26.93 22.14 12.49
CA VAL A 60 -27.03 20.95 13.37
C VAL A 60 -26.52 19.71 12.64
N ASN A 61 -26.65 19.68 11.32
CA ASN A 61 -26.13 18.61 10.47
C ASN A 61 -24.61 18.51 10.55
N ASP A 62 -23.86 19.62 10.62
CA ASP A 62 -22.40 19.56 10.66
C ASP A 62 -21.88 19.02 12.00
N PHE A 63 -22.60 19.31 13.10
CA PHE A 63 -22.34 18.67 14.40
C PHE A 63 -22.63 17.18 14.39
N ILE A 64 -23.74 16.75 13.76
CA ILE A 64 -24.08 15.32 13.65
C ILE A 64 -23.02 14.57 12.85
N LYS A 65 -22.55 15.13 11.72
CA LYS A 65 -21.49 14.50 10.92
C LYS A 65 -20.18 14.29 11.70
N CYS A 66 -19.87 15.17 12.67
CA CYS A 66 -18.71 14.96 13.54
C CYS A 66 -18.85 13.72 14.44
N THR A 67 -20.08 13.29 14.79
CA THR A 67 -20.29 12.11 15.64
C THR A 67 -19.84 10.81 14.98
N ASP A 68 -19.84 10.76 13.63
CA ASP A 68 -19.47 9.58 12.84
C ASP A 68 -17.95 9.34 12.78
N LEU A 69 -17.14 10.36 13.10
CA LEU A 69 -15.68 10.26 13.14
C LEU A 69 -15.24 9.27 14.22
N LYS A 70 -14.56 8.19 13.85
CA LYS A 70 -14.12 7.15 14.80
C LYS A 70 -12.91 7.57 15.64
N VAL A 71 -12.12 8.53 15.16
CA VAL A 71 -10.91 9.00 15.83
C VAL A 71 -11.25 10.16 16.79
N PRO A 72 -11.00 10.04 18.12
CA PRO A 72 -11.40 11.06 19.10
C PRO A 72 -10.82 12.46 18.86
N SER A 73 -9.56 12.55 18.40
CA SER A 73 -8.91 13.82 18.08
C SER A 73 -9.49 14.47 16.82
N ALA A 74 -9.79 13.68 15.78
CA ALA A 74 -10.46 14.18 14.58
C ALA A 74 -11.89 14.64 14.90
N ARG A 75 -12.60 13.90 15.76
CA ARG A 75 -13.94 14.27 16.26
C ARG A 75 -13.93 15.61 16.98
N LEU A 76 -12.96 15.81 17.88
CA LEU A 76 -12.80 17.08 18.58
C LEU A 76 -12.47 18.23 17.62
N ALA A 77 -11.51 18.03 16.72
CA ALA A 77 -11.13 19.02 15.71
C ALA A 77 -12.30 19.36 14.75
N CYS A 78 -13.16 18.38 14.46
CA CYS A 78 -14.38 18.59 13.67
C CYS A 78 -15.38 19.48 14.41
N TYR A 79 -15.62 19.24 15.70
CA TYR A 79 -16.46 20.15 16.50
C TYR A 79 -15.87 21.56 16.56
N ASP A 80 -14.56 21.69 16.76
CA ASP A 80 -13.89 22.99 16.79
C ASP A 80 -14.07 23.74 15.47
N LYS A 81 -13.87 23.07 14.32
CA LYS A 81 -14.09 23.68 12.99
C LYS A 81 -15.55 23.99 12.70
N ALA A 82 -16.47 23.11 13.11
CA ALA A 82 -17.90 23.31 12.96
C ALA A 82 -18.35 24.58 13.71
N THR A 83 -17.76 24.87 14.89
CA THR A 83 -18.08 26.08 15.65
C THR A 83 -17.58 27.38 15.00
N VAL A 84 -16.53 27.32 14.18
CA VAL A 84 -15.94 28.47 13.48
C VAL A 84 -16.53 28.66 12.09
N GLY A 85 -17.39 27.74 11.62
CA GLY A 85 -17.98 27.79 10.28
C GLY A 85 -16.98 27.50 9.16
N GLU A 86 -15.84 26.87 9.48
CA GLU A 86 -14.93 26.35 8.46
C GLU A 86 -15.50 25.08 7.84
N GLU A 87 -15.29 24.89 6.53
CA GLU A 87 -15.63 23.62 5.88
C GLU A 87 -14.90 22.46 6.56
N LEU A 88 -15.69 21.49 7.00
CA LEU A 88 -15.21 20.28 7.64
C LEU A 88 -14.62 19.35 6.58
N PRO A 89 -13.31 19.03 6.60
CA PRO A 89 -12.75 17.98 5.77
C PRO A 89 -13.08 16.62 6.39
N LEU A 90 -14.36 16.34 6.56
CA LEU A 90 -14.83 14.99 6.83
C LEU A 90 -14.66 14.23 5.52
N GLY A 91 -13.93 13.10 5.57
CA GLY A 91 -13.50 12.32 4.41
C GLY A 91 -14.48 12.43 3.26
N ARG A 92 -14.05 13.09 2.19
CA ARG A 92 -14.93 13.47 1.07
C ARG A 92 -15.49 12.19 0.43
N GLU A 93 -16.80 12.12 0.29
CA GLU A 93 -17.44 11.07 -0.50
C GLU A 93 -16.99 11.18 -1.96
N LYS A 94 -16.67 10.04 -2.54
CA LYS A 94 -16.21 9.95 -3.92
C LYS A 94 -17.33 9.49 -4.81
N ILE A 95 -17.37 10.07 -6.00
CA ILE A 95 -18.29 9.66 -7.05
C ILE A 95 -17.45 8.89 -8.08
N PRO A 96 -17.68 7.59 -8.27
CA PRO A 96 -16.92 6.83 -9.26
C PRO A 96 -17.22 7.32 -10.67
N LEU A 97 -16.25 7.24 -11.57
CA LEU A 97 -16.49 7.50 -12.99
C LEU A 97 -17.34 6.38 -13.59
N ASP A 98 -18.39 6.73 -14.33
CA ASP A 98 -19.07 5.80 -15.23
C ASP A 98 -18.16 5.57 -16.43
N LEU A 99 -17.54 4.39 -16.47
CA LEU A 99 -16.59 4.05 -17.51
C LEU A 99 -17.24 4.00 -18.90
N ALA A 100 -18.45 3.46 -18.99
CA ALA A 100 -19.17 3.34 -20.26
C ALA A 100 -19.61 4.72 -20.75
N GLY A 101 -20.16 5.55 -19.86
CA GLY A 101 -20.50 6.94 -20.14
C GLY A 101 -19.30 7.77 -20.57
N THR A 102 -18.18 7.68 -19.84
CA THR A 102 -16.92 8.40 -20.11
C THR A 102 -16.35 8.05 -21.47
N VAL A 103 -16.28 6.75 -21.81
CA VAL A 103 -15.78 6.29 -23.12
C VAL A 103 -16.70 6.79 -24.24
N LYS A 104 -18.01 6.64 -24.08
CA LYS A 104 -18.99 7.08 -25.08
C LYS A 104 -18.92 8.59 -25.31
N ALA A 105 -18.88 9.40 -24.25
CA ALA A 105 -18.77 10.85 -24.34
C ALA A 105 -17.46 11.27 -25.02
N THR A 106 -16.34 10.66 -24.60
CA THR A 106 -15.01 10.98 -25.15
C THR A 106 -14.95 10.76 -26.67
N PHE A 107 -15.46 9.62 -27.16
CA PHE A 107 -15.47 9.33 -28.60
C PHE A 107 -16.51 10.13 -29.37
N SER A 108 -17.64 10.49 -28.75
CA SER A 108 -18.68 11.29 -29.39
C SER A 108 -18.27 12.75 -29.55
N GLU A 109 -17.57 13.30 -28.55
CA GLU A 109 -17.14 14.70 -28.53
C GLU A 109 -15.71 14.91 -29.10
N LEU A 110 -14.99 13.82 -29.41
CA LEU A 110 -13.60 13.84 -29.86
C LEU A 110 -12.65 14.60 -28.92
N ARG A 111 -12.98 14.65 -27.63
CA ARG A 111 -12.19 15.25 -26.56
C ARG A 111 -12.34 14.42 -25.29
N PRO A 112 -11.33 14.35 -24.40
CA PRO A 112 -11.46 13.63 -23.13
C PRO A 112 -12.56 14.26 -22.27
N THR A 113 -13.64 13.51 -22.03
CA THR A 113 -14.80 13.95 -21.22
C THR A 113 -15.09 12.90 -20.16
N ALA A 114 -14.88 13.25 -18.90
CA ALA A 114 -15.19 12.41 -17.74
C ALA A 114 -16.70 12.48 -17.42
N VAL A 115 -17.33 11.32 -17.21
CA VAL A 115 -18.74 11.21 -16.79
C VAL A 115 -18.79 10.49 -15.45
N PHE A 116 -19.46 11.08 -14.46
CA PHE A 116 -19.56 10.52 -13.11
C PHE A 116 -20.88 9.76 -12.90
N ALA A 117 -20.84 8.71 -12.09
CA ALA A 117 -22.03 7.95 -11.73
C ALA A 117 -23.03 8.83 -10.98
N GLY A 118 -24.21 9.06 -11.57
CA GLY A 118 -25.27 9.90 -10.98
C GLY A 118 -25.66 11.12 -11.80
N GLU A 119 -24.94 11.46 -12.88
CA GLU A 119 -25.33 12.55 -13.79
C GLU A 119 -26.34 12.15 -14.88
N THR A 120 -26.71 10.87 -14.95
CA THR A 120 -27.74 10.40 -15.89
C THR A 120 -29.12 10.59 -15.28
N GLN A 121 -29.92 11.47 -15.89
CA GLN A 121 -31.34 11.61 -15.58
C GLN A 121 -32.04 10.25 -15.50
N VAL A 122 -32.91 10.15 -14.49
CA VAL A 122 -33.90 9.09 -14.26
C VAL A 122 -34.43 8.53 -15.57
N ALA A 123 -33.95 7.34 -15.94
CA ALA A 123 -34.68 6.41 -16.77
C ALA A 123 -35.19 5.32 -15.83
N ASP A 124 -36.49 5.38 -15.61
CA ASP A 124 -37.31 4.39 -14.90
C ASP A 124 -37.27 3.08 -15.70
N ASP A 125 -36.43 2.13 -15.29
CA ASP A 125 -36.50 0.75 -15.73
C ASP A 125 -36.68 -0.14 -14.48
N THR A 126 -37.94 -0.36 -14.13
CA THR A 126 -38.40 -1.47 -13.30
C THR A 126 -38.04 -2.80 -13.95
N GLU A 127 -36.91 -3.39 -13.58
CA GLU A 127 -36.74 -4.85 -13.58
C GLU A 127 -35.94 -5.30 -12.35
N THR A 128 -36.67 -5.90 -11.41
CA THR A 128 -36.14 -6.69 -10.30
C THR A 128 -35.50 -7.96 -10.84
N GLU A 129 -34.19 -7.93 -11.10
CA GLU A 129 -33.37 -9.14 -11.13
C GLU A 129 -32.45 -9.19 -9.91
N SER A 130 -32.60 -10.27 -9.15
CA SER A 130 -31.94 -10.55 -7.89
C SER A 130 -30.43 -10.71 -8.08
N SER A 131 -29.70 -9.71 -7.60
CA SER A 131 -28.24 -9.65 -7.59
C SER A 131 -27.67 -10.55 -6.46
N PRO A 132 -26.93 -11.63 -6.75
CA PRO A 132 -26.30 -12.47 -5.73
C PRO A 132 -24.97 -11.85 -5.29
N GLY A 133 -24.82 -11.59 -4.00
CA GLY A 133 -23.70 -10.82 -3.41
C GLY A 133 -24.18 -9.53 -2.75
N VAL A 134 -25.39 -9.11 -3.09
CA VAL A 134 -26.28 -8.41 -2.17
C VAL A 134 -26.73 -9.44 -1.11
N PRO A 135 -26.89 -9.05 0.16
CA PRO A 135 -27.54 -9.89 1.17
C PRO A 135 -28.78 -10.58 0.57
N THR A 136 -29.02 -11.86 0.89
CA THR A 136 -30.19 -12.58 0.35
C THR A 136 -31.48 -11.79 0.62
N GLU A 137 -32.61 -12.06 -0.06
CA GLU A 137 -33.90 -11.41 0.30
C GLU A 137 -34.15 -11.46 1.83
N ALA A 138 -33.76 -12.56 2.48
CA ALA A 138 -33.81 -12.73 3.93
C ALA A 138 -32.78 -11.92 4.74
N ASP A 139 -31.65 -11.55 4.15
CA ASP A 139 -30.63 -10.69 4.78
C ASP A 139 -30.89 -9.20 4.49
N ASN A 140 -31.43 -8.85 3.31
CA ASN A 140 -31.93 -7.51 3.00
C ASN A 140 -33.11 -7.13 3.90
N GLU A 141 -34.01 -8.08 4.19
CA GLU A 141 -35.09 -7.86 5.15
C GLU A 141 -34.57 -7.68 6.59
N LYS A 142 -33.43 -8.29 6.94
CA LYS A 142 -32.76 -8.07 8.24
C LYS A 142 -32.02 -6.75 8.29
N LEU A 143 -31.34 -6.34 7.21
CA LEU A 143 -30.59 -5.09 7.11
C LEU A 143 -31.50 -3.86 7.02
N ALA A 144 -32.62 -3.97 6.29
CA ALA A 144 -33.67 -2.96 6.25
C ALA A 144 -34.35 -2.74 7.61
N LYS A 145 -34.45 -3.79 8.45
CA LYS A 145 -34.93 -3.66 9.85
C LYS A 145 -33.98 -2.87 10.75
N VAL A 146 -32.72 -2.67 10.35
CA VAL A 146 -31.72 -1.86 11.07
C VAL A 146 -31.34 -0.57 10.32
N GLY A 147 -31.99 -0.28 9.18
CA GLY A 147 -31.76 0.94 8.41
C GLY A 147 -30.48 0.97 7.57
N ILE A 148 -29.88 -0.20 7.26
CA ILE A 148 -28.65 -0.31 6.44
C ILE A 148 -29.02 -0.76 5.03
N THR A 149 -28.57 -0.02 4.03
CA THR A 149 -28.75 -0.34 2.60
C THR A 149 -27.54 -1.09 2.03
N VAL A 150 -27.71 -1.64 0.83
CA VAL A 150 -26.65 -2.33 0.08
C VAL A 150 -25.54 -1.37 -0.32
N ASP A 151 -25.89 -0.10 -0.56
CA ASP A 151 -24.95 0.97 -0.87
C ASP A 151 -24.10 1.33 0.35
N ASP A 152 -24.66 1.26 1.57
CA ASP A 152 -23.88 1.43 2.81
C ASP A 152 -22.81 0.34 3.01
N LEU A 153 -23.05 -0.86 2.47
CA LEU A 153 -22.08 -1.97 2.49
C LEU A 153 -21.03 -1.86 1.38
N SER A 154 -21.32 -1.14 0.31
CA SER A 154 -20.41 -0.96 -0.83
C SER A 154 -19.14 -0.18 -0.45
N ALA A 155 -19.24 0.70 0.57
CA ALA A 155 -18.14 1.45 1.17
C ALA A 155 -17.15 0.59 1.98
N TYR A 156 -17.46 -0.68 2.23
CA TYR A 156 -16.66 -1.57 3.09
C TYR A 156 -16.13 -2.81 2.36
N THR A 157 -16.05 -2.77 1.03
CA THR A 157 -15.43 -3.88 0.30
C THR A 157 -13.90 -3.87 0.43
N PRO A 158 -13.21 -5.02 0.23
CA PRO A 158 -11.76 -5.10 0.30
C PRO A 158 -11.03 -4.03 -0.52
N LEU A 159 -11.45 -3.79 -1.77
CA LEU A 159 -10.80 -2.79 -2.61
C LEU A 159 -11.07 -1.36 -2.14
N SER A 160 -12.28 -1.08 -1.65
CA SER A 160 -12.61 0.23 -1.12
C SER A 160 -11.80 0.56 0.13
N LEU A 161 -11.65 -0.41 1.04
CA LEU A 161 -10.85 -0.27 2.25
C LEU A 161 -9.36 -0.13 1.95
N ALA A 162 -8.87 -0.87 0.95
CA ALA A 162 -7.48 -0.81 0.54
C ALA A 162 -7.14 0.53 -0.14
N TYR A 163 -8.01 1.08 -0.98
CA TYR A 163 -7.68 2.22 -1.86
C TYR A 163 -8.59 3.45 -1.71
N ASP A 164 -9.41 3.50 -0.66
CA ASP A 164 -10.34 4.60 -0.37
C ASP A 164 -11.20 4.96 -1.59
N LEU A 165 -11.85 3.95 -2.19
CA LEU A 165 -12.53 4.12 -3.47
C LEU A 165 -13.85 4.89 -3.36
N ASP A 166 -14.56 4.73 -2.23
CA ASP A 166 -15.88 5.37 -2.03
C ASP A 166 -15.82 6.61 -1.11
N LYS A 167 -14.82 6.68 -0.22
CA LYS A 167 -14.62 7.81 0.70
C LYS A 167 -13.14 8.00 1.00
N ASN A 168 -12.64 9.23 0.91
CA ASN A 168 -11.29 9.54 1.38
C ASN A 168 -11.17 9.24 2.87
N ASN A 169 -10.02 8.71 3.29
CA ASN A 169 -9.77 8.44 4.70
C ASN A 169 -9.74 9.75 5.50
N GLU A 170 -10.36 9.74 6.67
CA GLU A 170 -10.46 10.90 7.57
C GLU A 170 -9.10 11.38 8.10
N LEU A 171 -8.08 10.51 8.05
CA LEU A 171 -6.70 10.85 8.39
C LEU A 171 -5.98 11.63 7.26
N GLY A 172 -6.55 11.69 6.06
CA GLY A 172 -6.05 12.43 4.91
C GLY A 172 -4.71 11.95 4.36
N THR A 173 -4.04 12.84 3.62
CA THR A 173 -2.73 12.61 3.00
C THR A 173 -1.59 12.50 4.02
N TRP A 174 -0.47 11.88 3.63
CA TRP A 174 0.75 11.70 4.44
C TRP A 174 0.56 10.88 5.73
N THR A 175 -0.56 10.17 5.85
CA THR A 175 -0.78 9.15 6.88
C THR A 175 -0.31 7.79 6.36
N VAL A 176 0.49 7.09 7.18
CA VAL A 176 1.00 5.76 6.87
C VAL A 176 -0.07 4.70 7.10
N ARG A 177 -0.24 3.80 6.13
CA ARG A 177 -1.19 2.68 6.16
C ARG A 177 -0.54 1.41 5.62
N PRO A 178 -1.05 0.22 5.95
CA PRO A 178 -0.60 -1.01 5.32
C PRO A 178 -0.83 -1.01 3.81
N HIS A 179 0.13 -1.55 3.03
CA HIS A 179 0.00 -1.68 1.57
C HIS A 179 -0.21 -3.13 1.13
N LYS A 180 0.72 -4.02 1.47
CA LYS A 180 0.62 -5.49 1.40
C LYS A 180 0.60 -6.07 2.82
N PRO A 181 0.41 -7.40 3.00
CA PRO A 181 0.51 -8.02 4.33
C PRO A 181 1.84 -7.72 5.02
N ILE A 182 1.79 -7.22 6.25
CA ILE A 182 2.95 -7.06 7.14
C ILE A 182 3.02 -8.32 8.00
N TYR A 183 4.08 -9.11 7.83
CA TYR A 183 4.20 -10.40 8.49
C TYR A 183 5.61 -10.71 8.98
N LEU A 184 5.66 -11.65 9.91
CA LEU A 184 6.87 -12.30 10.41
C LEU A 184 6.61 -13.80 10.49
N MET A 185 7.41 -14.58 9.77
CA MET A 185 7.37 -16.04 9.73
C MET A 185 8.69 -16.60 10.26
N PRO A 186 8.75 -17.02 11.54
CA PRO A 186 9.96 -17.60 12.12
C PRO A 186 10.39 -18.93 11.49
N ALA A 187 9.46 -19.63 10.83
CA ALA A 187 9.72 -20.87 10.12
C ALA A 187 9.24 -20.72 8.68
N TYR A 188 10.18 -20.41 7.78
CA TYR A 188 10.01 -20.43 6.34
C TYR A 188 10.96 -21.46 5.75
N ILE A 189 10.42 -22.55 5.24
CA ILE A 189 11.20 -23.71 4.77
C ILE A 189 11.21 -23.71 3.25
N GLN A 190 12.40 -23.60 2.66
CA GLN A 190 12.61 -23.70 1.23
C GLN A 190 13.11 -25.09 0.86
N TYR A 191 12.39 -25.79 -0.02
CA TYR A 191 12.77 -27.14 -0.43
C TYR A 191 13.99 -27.17 -1.37
N ASN A 192 14.19 -26.11 -2.15
CA ASN A 192 15.27 -26.00 -3.13
C ASN A 192 15.94 -24.62 -3.04
N ALA A 193 16.56 -24.34 -1.89
CA ALA A 193 17.28 -23.08 -1.67
C ALA A 193 18.33 -22.84 -2.77
N ASN A 194 18.44 -21.60 -3.22
CA ASN A 194 19.41 -21.21 -4.23
C ASN A 194 20.80 -21.12 -3.60
N ARG A 195 21.69 -22.04 -4.00
CA ARG A 195 23.08 -22.10 -3.51
C ARG A 195 24.07 -21.48 -4.48
N ASN A 196 23.66 -21.25 -5.72
CA ASN A 196 24.51 -20.73 -6.79
C ASN A 196 23.75 -19.65 -7.58
N PRO A 197 23.47 -18.48 -7.00
CA PRO A 197 22.87 -17.39 -7.75
C PRO A 197 23.80 -16.92 -8.87
N ASP A 198 23.26 -16.78 -10.08
CA ASP A 198 23.98 -16.36 -11.29
C ASP A 198 23.00 -15.61 -12.20
N THR A 199 23.50 -14.75 -13.08
CA THR A 199 22.71 -14.14 -14.18
C THR A 199 23.52 -14.10 -15.47
N PRO A 200 22.92 -13.80 -16.63
CA PRO A 200 23.66 -13.61 -17.87
C PRO A 200 24.76 -12.53 -17.84
N THR A 201 24.74 -11.62 -16.86
CA THR A 201 25.67 -10.48 -16.75
C THR A 201 26.46 -10.49 -15.43
N GLN A 202 26.01 -11.24 -14.42
CA GLN A 202 26.60 -11.30 -13.10
C GLN A 202 27.04 -12.73 -12.79
N HIS A 203 28.35 -12.97 -12.91
CA HIS A 203 28.98 -14.28 -12.77
C HIS A 203 29.94 -14.31 -11.56
N PRO A 204 29.50 -14.80 -10.39
CA PRO A 204 30.39 -14.97 -9.24
C PRO A 204 31.49 -15.99 -9.53
N ASP A 205 32.67 -15.78 -8.95
CA ASP A 205 33.75 -16.77 -9.06
C ASP A 205 33.53 -17.97 -8.12
N SER A 206 34.43 -18.96 -8.19
CA SER A 206 34.29 -20.18 -7.36
C SER A 206 34.37 -19.89 -5.86
N ASN A 207 35.17 -18.91 -5.44
CA ASN A 207 35.31 -18.54 -4.04
C ASN A 207 34.07 -17.79 -3.55
N ASP A 208 33.52 -16.91 -4.38
CA ASP A 208 32.27 -16.20 -4.11
C ASP A 208 31.12 -17.20 -3.87
N LEU A 209 31.00 -18.21 -4.72
CA LEU A 209 29.98 -19.26 -4.58
C LEU A 209 30.18 -20.15 -3.35
N GLU A 210 31.44 -20.48 -3.02
CA GLU A 210 31.75 -21.26 -1.82
C GLU A 210 31.38 -20.50 -0.54
N ASP A 211 31.72 -19.21 -0.47
CA ASP A 211 31.36 -18.31 0.64
C ASP A 211 29.84 -18.10 0.73
N TYR A 212 29.17 -17.86 -0.41
CA TYR A 212 27.71 -17.73 -0.47
C TYR A 212 27.03 -18.99 0.06
N LYS A 213 27.44 -20.16 -0.43
CA LYS A 213 26.88 -21.43 0.01
C LYS A 213 27.10 -21.65 1.49
N ALA A 214 28.30 -21.39 2.03
CA ALA A 214 28.56 -21.54 3.46
C ALA A 214 27.61 -20.70 4.32
N LYS A 215 27.31 -19.46 3.89
CA LYS A 215 26.42 -18.53 4.60
C LYS A 215 24.93 -18.86 4.46
N TYR A 216 24.52 -19.52 3.37
CA TYR A 216 23.12 -19.61 2.95
C TYR A 216 22.66 -21.04 2.58
N ASP A 217 23.34 -22.09 3.08
CA ASP A 217 23.00 -23.51 2.79
C ASP A 217 21.72 -24.00 3.47
N ASP A 218 21.33 -23.31 4.54
CA ASP A 218 20.23 -23.65 5.44
C ASP A 218 18.88 -23.46 4.75
N ASN A 219 18.07 -24.51 4.77
CA ASN A 219 16.74 -24.51 4.13
C ASN A 219 15.66 -23.82 4.97
N VAL A 220 15.94 -23.50 6.24
CA VAL A 220 14.99 -22.88 7.16
C VAL A 220 15.44 -21.47 7.48
N GLU A 221 14.60 -20.50 7.17
CA GLU A 221 14.87 -19.08 7.36
C GLU A 221 13.70 -18.43 8.13
N LEU A 222 13.97 -17.27 8.71
CA LEU A 222 12.94 -16.33 9.09
C LEU A 222 12.63 -15.45 7.88
N LYS A 223 11.37 -15.43 7.46
CA LYS A 223 10.88 -14.53 6.39
C LYS A 223 10.04 -13.42 7.01
N ALA A 224 10.27 -12.18 6.59
CA ALA A 224 9.50 -11.03 7.06
C ALA A 224 9.17 -10.08 5.92
N GLN A 225 8.05 -9.38 6.02
CA GLN A 225 7.68 -8.32 5.09
C GLN A 225 7.16 -7.10 5.85
N ILE A 226 7.65 -5.93 5.47
CA ILE A 226 7.11 -4.63 5.87
C ILE A 226 6.56 -3.98 4.61
N SER A 227 5.32 -3.51 4.64
CA SER A 227 4.69 -2.92 3.46
C SER A 227 3.76 -1.79 3.85
N LEU A 228 4.12 -0.58 3.44
CA LEU A 228 3.47 0.65 3.83
C LEU A 228 3.11 1.47 2.59
N LYS A 229 2.01 2.21 2.67
CA LYS A 229 1.65 3.24 1.69
C LYS A 229 1.13 4.49 2.37
N THR A 230 1.13 5.57 1.63
CA THR A 230 0.47 6.82 2.00
C THR A 230 -0.08 7.51 0.76
N LYS A 231 -1.21 8.21 0.91
CA LYS A 231 -1.67 9.12 -0.14
C LYS A 231 -0.81 10.37 -0.10
N ILE A 232 -0.32 10.77 -1.27
CA ILE A 232 0.43 12.01 -1.44
C ILE A 232 -0.45 13.12 -2.02
N LEU A 233 -1.43 12.75 -2.85
CA LEU A 233 -2.43 13.67 -3.43
C LEU A 233 -3.78 12.96 -3.48
N GLU A 234 -4.86 13.72 -3.27
CA GLU A 234 -6.25 13.27 -3.36
C GLU A 234 -6.99 14.08 -4.42
N ASP A 235 -7.98 13.44 -5.06
CA ASP A 235 -8.88 14.06 -6.04
C ASP A 235 -8.16 14.86 -7.15
N VAL A 236 -7.14 14.27 -7.77
CA VAL A 236 -6.36 14.92 -8.84
C VAL A 236 -7.12 14.94 -10.17
N PHE A 237 -6.78 15.88 -11.05
CA PHE A 237 -7.33 16.01 -12.42
C PHE A 237 -8.84 16.30 -12.49
N ASP A 238 -9.40 16.97 -11.48
CA ASP A 238 -10.85 17.20 -11.35
C ASP A 238 -11.65 15.89 -11.34
N THR A 239 -11.02 14.79 -10.92
CA THR A 239 -11.66 13.50 -10.68
C THR A 239 -11.42 13.06 -9.23
N ASN A 240 -11.91 11.88 -8.85
CA ASN A 240 -11.63 11.26 -7.56
C ASN A 240 -10.37 10.35 -7.56
N ALA A 241 -9.44 10.60 -8.49
CA ALA A 241 -8.18 9.86 -8.53
C ALA A 241 -7.26 10.26 -7.37
N ASP A 242 -6.62 9.27 -6.77
CA ASP A 242 -5.63 9.49 -5.70
C ASP A 242 -4.25 9.02 -6.13
N VAL A 243 -3.23 9.77 -5.73
CA VAL A 243 -1.83 9.40 -5.95
C VAL A 243 -1.24 8.88 -4.64
N TRP A 244 -0.55 7.76 -4.73
CA TRP A 244 0.02 7.01 -3.63
C TRP A 244 1.52 6.88 -3.78
N PHE A 245 2.18 6.86 -2.64
CA PHE A 245 3.53 6.32 -2.50
C PHE A 245 3.45 5.03 -1.68
N GLY A 246 4.07 3.97 -2.19
CA GLY A 246 4.19 2.67 -1.55
C GLY A 246 5.64 2.28 -1.33
N TYR A 247 5.89 1.50 -0.29
CA TYR A 247 7.18 0.89 -0.02
C TYR A 247 6.96 -0.50 0.56
N THR A 248 7.48 -1.52 -0.12
CA THR A 248 7.53 -2.88 0.40
C THR A 248 8.98 -3.32 0.56
N GLN A 249 9.28 -3.98 1.67
CA GLN A 249 10.54 -4.64 1.91
C GLN A 249 10.30 -6.08 2.34
N GLN A 250 10.85 -7.04 1.59
CA GLN A 250 10.83 -8.46 1.94
C GLN A 250 12.23 -8.88 2.40
N MET A 251 12.32 -9.69 3.44
CA MET A 251 13.58 -10.12 4.04
C MET A 251 13.58 -11.62 4.30
N HIS A 252 14.71 -12.26 3.98
CA HIS A 252 15.02 -13.64 4.30
C HIS A 252 16.27 -13.70 5.16
N TRP A 253 16.10 -14.23 6.36
CA TRP A 253 17.12 -14.21 7.39
C TRP A 253 17.49 -15.62 7.84
N GLN A 254 18.76 -15.98 7.70
CA GLN A 254 19.33 -17.23 8.21
C GLN A 254 19.52 -17.16 9.73
N VAL A 255 18.45 -16.89 10.47
CA VAL A 255 18.48 -16.70 11.94
C VAL A 255 18.99 -17.93 12.70
N TYR A 256 18.94 -19.10 12.06
CA TYR A 256 19.40 -20.37 12.63
C TYR A 256 20.85 -20.73 12.26
N ASN A 257 21.49 -20.01 11.33
CA ASN A 257 22.86 -20.27 10.91
C ASN A 257 23.87 -19.62 11.88
N GLU A 258 24.10 -20.27 13.02
CA GLU A 258 25.02 -19.76 14.05
C GLU A 258 26.48 -19.69 13.56
N ASP A 259 26.90 -20.67 12.75
CA ASP A 259 28.26 -20.81 12.25
C ASP A 259 28.70 -19.61 11.39
N ASN A 260 27.75 -18.91 10.76
CA ASN A 260 28.00 -17.75 9.90
C ASN A 260 27.44 -16.44 10.45
N SER A 261 27.21 -16.37 11.77
CA SER A 261 26.68 -15.17 12.44
C SER A 261 25.29 -14.71 11.96
N ARG A 262 24.46 -15.66 11.51
CA ARG A 262 23.05 -15.46 11.16
C ARG A 262 22.83 -14.34 10.13
N PRO A 263 23.35 -14.47 8.90
CA PRO A 263 23.28 -13.41 7.90
C PRO A 263 21.89 -13.30 7.24
N PHE A 264 21.54 -12.12 6.72
CA PHE A 264 20.40 -12.01 5.80
C PHE A 264 20.82 -12.56 4.44
N ARG A 265 20.06 -13.52 3.90
CA ARG A 265 20.31 -14.10 2.57
C ARG A 265 19.78 -13.20 1.46
N ALA A 266 18.57 -12.69 1.64
CA ALA A 266 17.92 -11.81 0.67
C ALA A 266 17.21 -10.66 1.38
N THR A 267 17.25 -9.49 0.77
CA THR A 267 16.42 -8.35 1.14
C THR A 267 16.02 -7.64 -0.14
N ASP A 268 14.72 -7.52 -0.38
CA ASP A 268 14.17 -6.91 -1.58
C ASP A 268 13.55 -5.57 -1.19
N TYR A 269 13.92 -4.51 -1.90
CA TYR A 269 13.42 -3.15 -1.75
C TYR A 269 12.51 -2.81 -2.92
N MET A 270 11.25 -2.46 -2.64
CA MET A 270 10.22 -2.20 -3.63
C MET A 270 9.47 -0.89 -3.37
N PRO A 271 10.09 0.28 -3.63
CA PRO A 271 9.36 1.54 -3.66
C PRO A 271 8.50 1.66 -4.93
N GLU A 272 7.31 2.21 -4.79
CA GLU A 272 6.37 2.42 -5.89
C GLU A 272 5.63 3.76 -5.76
N PHE A 273 5.29 4.35 -6.92
CA PHE A 273 4.33 5.43 -7.03
C PHE A 273 3.21 4.98 -7.94
N PHE A 274 1.96 5.22 -7.54
CA PHE A 274 0.82 4.80 -8.34
C PHE A 274 -0.39 5.71 -8.15
N ILE A 275 -1.24 5.74 -9.17
CA ILE A 275 -2.50 6.45 -9.17
C ILE A 275 -3.65 5.46 -9.28
N THR A 276 -4.69 5.67 -8.50
CA THR A 276 -5.93 4.88 -8.53
C THR A 276 -7.11 5.78 -8.83
N GLN A 277 -7.91 5.41 -9.83
CA GLN A 277 -9.15 6.07 -10.17
C GLN A 277 -10.32 5.14 -9.83
N PRO A 278 -11.20 5.53 -8.89
CA PRO A 278 -12.47 4.83 -8.68
C PRO A 278 -13.33 4.88 -9.94
N VAL A 279 -13.88 3.73 -10.32
CA VAL A 279 -14.82 3.59 -11.44
C VAL A 279 -15.96 2.68 -11.05
N THR A 280 -17.03 2.76 -11.83
CA THR A 280 -18.12 1.80 -11.77
C THR A 280 -18.40 1.26 -13.17
N ALA A 281 -18.46 -0.07 -13.28
CA ALA A 281 -18.96 -0.78 -14.44
C ALA A 281 -19.43 -2.18 -14.03
N ASN A 282 -20.57 -2.61 -14.57
CA ASN A 282 -21.06 -3.98 -14.38
C ASN A 282 -20.24 -4.95 -15.24
N LEU A 283 -19.80 -6.05 -14.62
CA LEU A 283 -19.10 -7.15 -15.27
C LEU A 283 -20.00 -8.41 -15.28
N PRO A 284 -19.73 -9.39 -16.14
CA PRO A 284 -20.46 -10.66 -16.15
C PRO A 284 -20.47 -11.36 -14.78
N PHE A 285 -21.47 -12.19 -14.55
CA PHE A 285 -21.64 -12.97 -13.32
C PHE A 285 -21.76 -12.10 -12.04
N ASN A 286 -22.34 -10.89 -12.17
CA ASN A 286 -22.53 -9.93 -11.07
C ASN A 286 -21.20 -9.37 -10.52
N GLY A 287 -20.20 -9.29 -11.37
CA GLY A 287 -18.97 -8.60 -11.02
C GLY A 287 -19.13 -7.09 -11.11
N ARG A 288 -18.32 -6.36 -10.36
CA ARG A 288 -18.23 -4.91 -10.46
C ARG A 288 -16.78 -4.51 -10.61
N LEU A 289 -16.48 -3.73 -11.65
CA LEU A 289 -15.21 -3.02 -11.73
C LEU A 289 -15.26 -1.86 -10.74
N ARG A 290 -14.28 -1.77 -9.85
CA ARG A 290 -14.20 -0.76 -8.78
C ARG A 290 -13.11 0.28 -9.02
N MET A 291 -12.03 -0.12 -9.67
CA MET A 291 -10.92 0.79 -9.97
C MET A 291 -10.09 0.33 -11.17
N TRP A 292 -9.35 1.29 -11.69
CA TRP A 292 -8.22 1.14 -12.58
C TRP A 292 -7.13 2.11 -12.14
N GLY A 293 -5.90 1.82 -12.49
CA GLY A 293 -4.76 2.60 -12.05
C GLY A 293 -3.51 2.33 -12.89
N ALA A 294 -2.49 3.12 -12.62
CA ALA A 294 -1.19 2.99 -13.24
C ALA A 294 -0.11 3.30 -12.20
N GLY A 295 1.07 2.74 -12.37
CA GLY A 295 2.16 3.03 -11.46
C GLY A 295 3.54 2.70 -12.03
N ALA A 296 4.55 3.09 -11.26
CA ALA A 296 5.93 2.74 -11.50
C ALA A 296 6.52 2.15 -10.21
N ILE A 297 7.25 1.06 -10.35
CA ILE A 297 7.88 0.34 -9.24
C ILE A 297 9.33 0.04 -9.59
N HIS A 298 10.22 0.37 -8.67
CA HIS A 298 11.59 -0.11 -8.68
C HIS A 298 11.67 -1.35 -7.77
N HIS A 299 12.42 -2.37 -8.16
CA HIS A 299 12.62 -3.56 -7.34
C HIS A 299 14.10 -3.96 -7.42
N SER A 300 14.78 -3.95 -6.29
CA SER A 300 16.20 -4.32 -6.20
C SER A 300 16.52 -5.01 -4.88
N ASN A 301 17.71 -5.60 -4.78
CA ASN A 301 18.18 -6.18 -3.52
C ASN A 301 19.23 -5.33 -2.77
N GLY A 302 19.64 -4.19 -3.34
CA GLY A 302 20.63 -3.29 -2.74
C GLY A 302 22.03 -3.89 -2.56
N GLN A 303 22.35 -4.97 -3.26
CA GLN A 303 23.66 -5.62 -3.24
C GLN A 303 24.60 -5.02 -4.28
N SER A 304 25.90 -5.28 -4.14
CA SER A 304 26.89 -5.04 -5.21
C SER A 304 27.09 -6.28 -6.07
N ASP A 305 27.72 -6.12 -7.22
CA ASP A 305 28.20 -7.23 -8.05
C ASP A 305 29.05 -8.21 -7.22
N PRO A 306 28.95 -9.53 -7.47
CA PRO A 306 28.10 -10.18 -8.48
C PRO A 306 26.68 -10.51 -7.99
N TRP A 307 26.30 -10.06 -6.79
CA TRP A 307 25.01 -10.35 -6.17
C TRP A 307 23.93 -9.32 -6.48
N SER A 308 24.28 -8.22 -7.16
CA SER A 308 23.34 -7.16 -7.54
C SER A 308 22.19 -7.72 -8.38
N ARG A 309 20.97 -7.36 -8.02
CA ARG A 309 19.77 -7.61 -8.83
C ARG A 309 18.88 -6.38 -8.77
N SER A 310 18.38 -5.96 -9.92
CA SER A 310 17.52 -4.80 -10.02
C SER A 310 16.72 -4.79 -11.32
N TRP A 311 15.56 -4.15 -11.28
CA TRP A 311 14.75 -3.84 -12.46
C TRP A 311 13.68 -2.79 -12.16
N ASN A 312 13.20 -2.14 -13.21
CA ASN A 312 12.18 -1.10 -13.13
C ASN A 312 10.95 -1.50 -13.95
N ARG A 313 9.75 -1.23 -13.43
CA ARG A 313 8.50 -1.52 -14.14
C ARG A 313 7.57 -0.33 -14.16
N ILE A 314 6.90 -0.11 -15.28
CA ILE A 314 5.68 0.69 -15.35
C ILE A 314 4.53 -0.29 -15.57
N TYR A 315 3.43 -0.10 -14.84
CA TYR A 315 2.31 -1.02 -14.86
C TYR A 315 0.96 -0.31 -14.95
N LEU A 316 -0.01 -1.06 -15.45
CA LEU A 316 -1.43 -0.77 -15.34
C LEU A 316 -2.05 -1.79 -14.40
N MET A 317 -3.04 -1.38 -13.62
CA MET A 317 -3.76 -2.25 -12.69
C MET A 317 -5.26 -2.03 -12.78
N GLY A 318 -6.03 -3.07 -12.50
CA GLY A 318 -7.47 -3.03 -12.34
C GLY A 318 -7.87 -3.62 -11.00
N GLY A 319 -9.08 -3.31 -10.53
CA GLY A 319 -9.66 -3.88 -9.33
C GLY A 319 -11.14 -4.19 -9.56
N ALA A 320 -11.53 -5.45 -9.41
CA ALA A 320 -12.91 -5.89 -9.58
C ALA A 320 -13.32 -6.85 -8.46
N GLU A 321 -14.63 -6.89 -8.16
CA GLU A 321 -15.19 -7.68 -7.06
C GLU A 321 -16.42 -8.48 -7.49
N TRP A 322 -16.51 -9.71 -6.99
CA TRP A 322 -17.64 -10.64 -7.08
C TRP A 322 -18.01 -11.12 -5.68
N GLY A 323 -18.83 -10.35 -4.97
CA GLY A 323 -19.19 -10.63 -3.57
C GLY A 323 -17.96 -10.71 -2.67
N LYS A 324 -17.58 -11.93 -2.27
CA LYS A 324 -16.45 -12.22 -1.38
C LYS A 324 -15.09 -12.30 -2.10
N LEU A 325 -15.10 -12.37 -3.43
CA LEU A 325 -13.89 -12.46 -4.25
C LEU A 325 -13.50 -11.07 -4.76
N SER A 326 -12.26 -10.67 -4.55
CA SER A 326 -11.64 -9.50 -5.15
C SER A 326 -10.51 -9.93 -6.09
N LEU A 327 -10.43 -9.34 -7.27
CA LEU A 327 -9.38 -9.58 -8.26
C LEU A 327 -8.65 -8.27 -8.57
N LEU A 328 -7.32 -8.33 -8.56
CA LEU A 328 -6.43 -7.22 -8.89
C LEU A 328 -5.40 -7.66 -9.95
N PRO A 329 -5.76 -7.63 -11.24
CA PRO A 329 -4.79 -7.83 -12.30
C PRO A 329 -3.83 -6.63 -12.38
N LYS A 330 -2.54 -6.91 -12.63
CA LYS A 330 -1.58 -5.93 -13.09
C LYS A 330 -0.87 -6.43 -14.34
N ILE A 331 -0.63 -5.53 -15.29
CA ILE A 331 0.20 -5.78 -16.46
C ILE A 331 1.31 -4.76 -16.48
N TRP A 332 2.52 -5.15 -16.84
CA TRP A 332 3.69 -4.28 -16.79
C TRP A 332 4.60 -4.42 -17.99
N THR A 333 5.39 -3.38 -18.20
CA THR A 333 6.55 -3.39 -19.08
C THR A 333 7.82 -3.16 -18.26
N HIS A 334 8.89 -3.87 -18.62
CA HIS A 334 10.21 -3.65 -18.06
C HIS A 334 10.79 -2.37 -18.67
N VAL A 335 11.10 -1.38 -17.82
CA VAL A 335 11.83 -0.18 -18.20
C VAL A 335 13.31 -0.51 -18.14
N LYS A 336 13.92 -0.70 -19.32
CA LYS A 336 15.35 -0.99 -19.44
C LYS A 336 16.15 0.28 -19.14
N ASP A 337 17.21 0.13 -18.36
CA ASP A 337 18.14 1.23 -18.12
C ASP A 337 18.87 1.62 -19.40
N SER A 338 19.36 2.86 -19.46
CA SER A 338 20.11 3.35 -20.62
C SER A 338 21.52 2.76 -20.64
N GLY A 339 21.70 1.59 -21.26
CA GLY A 339 22.96 0.86 -21.35
C GLY A 339 22.74 -0.65 -21.33
N ASP A 340 23.77 -1.44 -21.67
CA ASP A 340 23.75 -2.92 -21.57
C ASP A 340 24.03 -3.42 -20.13
N ASP A 341 24.03 -2.52 -19.14
CA ASP A 341 24.47 -2.75 -17.75
C ASP A 341 23.36 -3.33 -16.84
N SER A 342 22.41 -4.08 -17.39
CA SER A 342 21.33 -4.70 -16.61
C SER A 342 21.86 -5.88 -15.77
N ASP A 343 21.57 -5.89 -14.47
CA ASP A 343 21.95 -6.99 -13.56
C ASP A 343 21.33 -8.35 -13.92
N ASN A 344 20.11 -8.33 -14.48
CA ASN A 344 19.31 -9.52 -14.76
C ASN A 344 18.47 -9.28 -16.03
N PRO A 345 19.10 -9.26 -17.23
CA PRO A 345 18.43 -8.88 -18.48
C PRO A 345 17.31 -9.84 -18.90
N ASP A 346 17.35 -11.07 -18.41
CA ASP A 346 16.39 -12.16 -18.66
C ASP A 346 15.29 -12.25 -17.59
N ILE A 347 15.17 -11.30 -16.65
CA ILE A 347 14.18 -11.38 -15.56
C ILE A 347 12.72 -11.54 -16.04
N THR A 348 12.40 -10.97 -17.20
CA THR A 348 11.07 -11.11 -17.82
C THR A 348 10.77 -12.54 -18.25
N ASP A 349 11.78 -13.36 -18.51
CA ASP A 349 11.59 -14.78 -18.84
C ASP A 349 10.99 -15.55 -17.65
N TYR A 350 11.10 -15.03 -16.44
CA TYR A 350 10.66 -15.69 -15.21
C TYR A 350 9.43 -15.02 -14.61
N TYR A 351 9.41 -13.68 -14.58
CA TYR A 351 8.29 -12.92 -14.03
C TYR A 351 7.15 -12.70 -15.05
N GLY A 352 7.44 -12.77 -16.34
CA GLY A 352 6.49 -12.42 -17.40
C GLY A 352 6.14 -10.93 -17.43
N HIS A 353 4.93 -10.65 -17.90
CA HIS A 353 4.44 -9.29 -18.19
C HIS A 353 3.21 -8.89 -17.35
N GLY A 354 2.89 -9.65 -16.32
CA GLY A 354 1.75 -9.37 -15.46
C GLY A 354 1.61 -10.33 -14.29
N GLU A 355 0.79 -9.92 -13.33
CA GLU A 355 0.35 -10.76 -12.21
C GLU A 355 -1.16 -10.64 -12.03
N LEU A 356 -1.76 -11.68 -11.48
CA LEU A 356 -3.13 -11.65 -11.00
C LEU A 356 -3.11 -11.95 -9.51
N GLN A 357 -3.64 -11.01 -8.73
CA GLN A 357 -3.97 -11.25 -7.35
C GLN A 357 -5.45 -11.54 -7.20
N ALA A 358 -5.78 -12.58 -6.44
CA ALA A 358 -7.11 -12.90 -5.99
C ALA A 358 -7.16 -12.89 -4.46
N LEU A 359 -8.24 -12.38 -3.89
CA LEU A 359 -8.52 -12.39 -2.46
C LEU A 359 -9.94 -12.90 -2.24
N TYR A 360 -10.08 -13.91 -1.40
CA TYR A 360 -11.37 -14.45 -0.98
C TYR A 360 -11.56 -14.23 0.52
N ASP A 361 -12.58 -13.45 0.89
CA ASP A 361 -12.97 -13.21 2.27
C ASP A 361 -14.02 -14.21 2.72
N PHE A 362 -13.71 -15.06 3.70
CA PHE A 362 -14.66 -16.06 4.19
C PHE A 362 -15.82 -15.41 4.99
N GLY A 363 -15.64 -14.18 5.46
CA GLY A 363 -16.65 -13.38 6.17
C GLY A 363 -16.64 -13.56 7.69
N LYS A 364 -15.73 -14.36 8.25
CA LYS A 364 -15.51 -14.49 9.70
C LYS A 364 -14.14 -13.96 10.15
N GLY A 365 -13.50 -13.17 9.28
CA GLY A 365 -12.15 -12.65 9.47
C GLY A 365 -11.05 -13.49 8.81
N GLU A 366 -11.33 -14.73 8.40
CA GLU A 366 -10.35 -15.50 7.61
C GLU A 366 -10.31 -15.00 6.16
N THR A 367 -9.12 -15.02 5.57
CA THR A 367 -8.94 -14.72 4.14
C THR A 367 -7.97 -15.68 3.48
N LEU A 368 -8.25 -16.00 2.23
CA LEU A 368 -7.30 -16.68 1.33
C LEU A 368 -6.94 -15.73 0.20
N SER A 369 -5.65 -15.48 0.00
CA SER A 369 -5.14 -14.78 -1.18
C SER A 369 -4.29 -15.69 -2.03
N ALA A 370 -4.34 -15.46 -3.35
CA ALA A 370 -3.47 -16.09 -4.32
C ALA A 370 -2.88 -15.01 -5.23
N THR A 371 -1.55 -14.95 -5.36
CA THR A 371 -0.88 -14.08 -6.33
C THR A 371 -0.13 -14.95 -7.32
N GLY A 372 -0.50 -14.86 -8.60
CA GLY A 372 0.07 -15.66 -9.67
C GLY A 372 0.69 -14.81 -10.78
N ARG A 373 1.81 -15.26 -11.33
CA ARG A 373 2.46 -14.68 -12.51
C ARG A 373 2.94 -15.80 -13.44
N PHE A 374 2.90 -15.56 -14.74
CA PHE A 374 3.30 -16.55 -15.75
C PHE A 374 3.77 -15.87 -17.03
N ASN A 375 4.85 -16.39 -17.60
CA ASN A 375 5.32 -16.05 -18.93
C ASN A 375 4.93 -17.18 -19.89
N PHE A 376 4.08 -16.87 -20.87
CA PHE A 376 3.58 -17.83 -21.84
C PHE A 376 4.63 -18.29 -22.86
N ASP A 377 5.68 -17.50 -23.10
CA ASP A 377 6.71 -17.81 -24.09
C ASP A 377 7.77 -18.77 -23.54
N THR A 378 8.06 -18.67 -22.24
CA THR A 378 9.09 -19.48 -21.56
C THR A 378 8.51 -20.56 -20.66
N GLU A 379 7.19 -20.55 -20.45
CA GLU A 379 6.44 -21.43 -19.55
C GLU A 379 6.88 -21.37 -18.07
N LYS A 380 7.51 -20.25 -17.67
CA LYS A 380 7.94 -20.02 -16.29
C LYS A 380 7.00 -19.09 -15.56
N GLY A 381 6.88 -19.26 -14.25
CA GLY A 381 6.03 -18.42 -13.43
C GLY A 381 6.11 -18.76 -11.94
N ALA A 382 5.19 -18.20 -11.17
CA ALA A 382 5.06 -18.52 -9.76
C ALA A 382 3.64 -18.31 -9.27
N ILE A 383 3.30 -19.02 -8.19
CA ILE A 383 2.10 -18.82 -7.41
C ILE A 383 2.45 -18.72 -5.93
N GLU A 384 1.87 -17.73 -5.26
CA GLU A 384 1.91 -17.56 -3.81
C GLU A 384 0.49 -17.66 -3.27
N LEU A 385 0.28 -18.48 -2.25
CA LEU A 385 -0.97 -18.62 -1.53
C LEU A 385 -0.78 -18.19 -0.08
N ASP A 386 -1.57 -17.22 0.36
CA ASP A 386 -1.55 -16.70 1.72
C ASP A 386 -2.89 -17.01 2.41
N TYR A 387 -2.84 -17.69 3.54
CA TYR A 387 -4.00 -17.93 4.38
C TYR A 387 -3.85 -17.21 5.72
N THR A 388 -4.83 -16.36 6.03
CA THR A 388 -4.83 -15.53 7.23
C THR A 388 -5.98 -15.93 8.15
N LEU A 389 -5.66 -16.13 9.44
CA LEU A 389 -6.56 -16.59 10.49
C LEU A 389 -6.62 -15.54 11.61
N PRO A 390 -7.79 -14.99 11.99
CA PRO A 390 -7.86 -14.03 13.08
C PRO A 390 -7.53 -14.69 14.42
N LEU A 391 -6.48 -14.21 15.10
CA LEU A 391 -6.13 -14.66 16.46
C LEU A 391 -6.59 -13.63 17.51
N THR A 392 -6.38 -12.36 17.21
CA THR A 392 -6.88 -11.22 17.98
C THR A 392 -7.45 -10.18 17.02
N ARG A 393 -7.81 -8.99 17.52
CA ARG A 393 -8.29 -7.89 16.68
C ARG A 393 -7.25 -7.38 15.68
N ASP A 394 -5.97 -7.37 16.07
CA ASP A 394 -4.88 -6.70 15.32
C ASP A 394 -3.74 -7.67 14.94
N VAL A 395 -3.90 -8.97 15.20
CA VAL A 395 -2.90 -10.00 14.92
C VAL A 395 -3.58 -11.24 14.39
N HIS A 396 -3.02 -11.76 13.31
CA HIS A 396 -3.51 -12.92 12.60
C HIS A 396 -2.44 -14.01 12.51
N GLY A 397 -2.84 -15.27 12.53
CA GLY A 397 -2.00 -16.38 12.10
C GLY A 397 -1.87 -16.33 10.58
N PHE A 398 -0.65 -16.55 10.08
CA PHE A 398 -0.33 -16.38 8.67
C PHE A 398 0.38 -17.65 8.17
N ILE A 399 -0.19 -18.28 7.15
CA ILE A 399 0.40 -19.44 6.48
C ILE A 399 0.62 -19.05 5.02
N GLN A 400 1.84 -19.25 4.53
CA GLN A 400 2.20 -18.97 3.15
C GLN A 400 2.72 -20.22 2.46
N LEU A 401 2.28 -20.44 1.22
CA LEU A 401 2.85 -21.42 0.30
C LEU A 401 3.31 -20.70 -0.96
N PHE A 402 4.58 -20.85 -1.31
CA PHE A 402 5.15 -20.34 -2.56
C PHE A 402 5.58 -21.51 -3.44
N HIS A 403 5.34 -21.42 -4.74
CA HIS A 403 5.87 -22.35 -5.73
C HIS A 403 6.19 -21.62 -7.03
N GLY A 404 7.40 -21.83 -7.56
CA GLY A 404 7.85 -21.30 -8.84
C GLY A 404 9.13 -20.47 -8.72
N TYR A 405 9.27 -19.48 -9.59
CA TYR A 405 10.47 -18.64 -9.75
C TYR A 405 10.34 -17.27 -9.07
N GLY A 406 11.44 -16.72 -8.53
CA GLY A 406 11.46 -15.36 -7.97
C GLY A 406 10.73 -15.21 -6.65
N GLU A 407 10.98 -16.13 -5.73
CA GLU A 407 10.56 -15.97 -4.33
C GLU A 407 11.14 -14.66 -3.75
N SER A 408 12.42 -14.40 -4.05
CA SER A 408 13.12 -13.14 -3.87
C SER A 408 13.82 -12.78 -5.19
N ILE A 409 14.24 -11.53 -5.37
CA ILE A 409 14.87 -11.12 -6.63
C ILE A 409 16.23 -11.78 -6.86
N ILE A 410 16.97 -12.16 -5.81
CA ILE A 410 18.20 -12.97 -5.97
C ILE A 410 17.90 -14.39 -6.48
N ASP A 411 16.67 -14.85 -6.29
CA ASP A 411 16.16 -16.14 -6.74
C ASP A 411 15.24 -16.02 -7.97
N TYR A 412 15.28 -14.90 -8.72
CA TYR A 412 14.38 -14.66 -9.86
C TYR A 412 14.41 -15.80 -10.88
N ASN A 413 15.58 -16.42 -11.08
CA ASN A 413 15.80 -17.50 -12.02
C ASN A 413 15.91 -18.89 -11.38
N LYS A 414 15.55 -19.03 -10.09
CA LYS A 414 15.54 -20.29 -9.36
C LYS A 414 14.12 -20.72 -9.03
N GLU A 415 13.78 -21.93 -9.47
CA GLU A 415 12.53 -22.57 -9.05
C GLU A 415 12.64 -23.17 -7.65
N THR A 416 11.69 -22.86 -6.80
CA THR A 416 11.58 -23.44 -5.46
C THR A 416 10.13 -23.65 -5.05
N THR A 417 9.96 -24.50 -4.05
CA THR A 417 8.72 -24.56 -3.27
C THR A 417 9.09 -24.16 -1.85
N ALA A 418 8.25 -23.37 -1.21
CA ALA A 418 8.49 -22.95 0.16
C ALA A 418 7.20 -22.84 0.95
N VAL A 419 7.27 -23.17 2.24
CA VAL A 419 6.13 -23.08 3.16
C VAL A 419 6.54 -22.29 4.40
N GLY A 420 5.69 -21.34 4.77
CA GLY A 420 5.88 -20.43 5.88
C GLY A 420 4.74 -20.48 6.87
N ILE A 421 5.06 -20.37 8.16
CA ILE A 421 4.07 -20.17 9.22
C ILE A 421 4.55 -19.03 10.12
N GLY A 422 3.64 -18.11 10.45
CA GLY A 422 3.95 -16.95 11.26
C GLY A 422 2.72 -16.16 11.69
N LEU A 423 2.96 -14.87 11.90
CA LEU A 423 1.96 -13.89 12.29
C LEU A 423 1.94 -12.73 11.29
N SER A 424 0.76 -12.17 11.05
CA SER A 424 0.60 -10.91 10.33
C SER A 424 -0.17 -9.87 11.14
N LEU A 425 0.11 -8.60 10.85
CA LEU A 425 -0.60 -7.46 11.45
C LEU A 425 -1.82 -7.06 10.64
N ASN A 426 -1.81 -7.34 9.33
CA ASN A 426 -2.88 -7.07 8.39
C ASN A 426 -2.96 -8.16 7.32
N ASP A 427 -4.05 -8.15 6.56
CA ASP A 427 -4.24 -8.94 5.34
C ASP A 427 -4.15 -8.04 4.07
N TRP A 428 -4.51 -8.61 2.91
CA TRP A 428 -4.54 -7.89 1.62
C TRP A 428 -5.64 -6.82 1.51
N LYS A 429 -6.61 -6.75 2.44
CA LYS A 429 -7.57 -5.63 2.55
C LYS A 429 -6.89 -4.37 3.08
N GLY A 430 -5.70 -4.50 3.66
CA GLY A 430 -4.96 -3.38 4.25
C GLY A 430 -5.55 -2.88 5.56
N LEU A 431 -6.28 -3.75 6.28
CA LEU A 431 -6.87 -3.49 7.59
C LEU A 431 -6.13 -4.17 8.73
#